data_AF-A0A7W1K5Y5-F1
#
_entry.id   AF-A0A7W1K5Y5-F1
#
_cell.length_a   1.000
_cell.length_b   1.000
_cell.length_c   1.000
_cell.angle_alpha   90.00
_cell.angle_beta   90.00
_cell.angle_gamma   90.00
#
_symmetry.space_group_name_H-M   'P 1'
#
loop_
_entity.id
_entity.type
_entity.pdbx_description
1 polymer ?
#
loop_
_entity_poly.entity_id
_entity_poly.type
_entity_poly.pdbx_seq_one_letter_code
_entity_poly.pdbx_strand_id
1 'polypeptide(L)'
;MLELPGAWGYDALVDNRMPPELSLALRAKARAANARMVLLRRPGRQESGGGVCYLAHTGPRRSWLERLRLASPEDLLDVDLTHFDEGEPAQAGRIDRRPLYLVCTNGRRDPCCAERGRQVAARLAEALGDRVWECTHIG
;
A
#
# COMPACT_ATOMS: atom_id res chain seq x y z
N MET A 1 2.87 0.80 -2.26
CA MET A 1 1.77 0.64 -1.28
C MET A 1 2.13 1.45 -0.04
N LEU A 2 1.29 2.37 0.40
CA LEU A 2 1.62 3.34 1.44
C LEU A 2 0.70 3.19 2.66
N GLU A 3 1.25 3.09 3.86
CA GLU A 3 0.48 3.16 5.10
C GLU A 3 -0.14 4.54 5.26
N LEU A 4 -1.47 4.60 5.11
CA LEU A 4 -2.26 5.80 5.34
C LEU A 4 -3.58 5.42 6.06
N PRO A 5 -3.54 5.30 7.40
CA PRO A 5 -4.72 5.07 8.22
C PRO A 5 -5.78 6.15 8.02
N GLY A 6 -7.05 5.78 8.19
CA GLY A 6 -8.19 6.69 8.07
C GLY A 6 -9.27 6.16 7.16
N ALA A 7 -10.24 7.02 6.85
CA ALA A 7 -11.28 6.74 5.89
C ALA A 7 -10.76 6.91 4.46
N TRP A 8 -11.27 6.08 3.54
CA TRP A 8 -10.98 6.16 2.12
C TRP A 8 -12.31 6.36 1.38
N GLY A 9 -12.32 7.29 0.42
CA GLY A 9 -13.45 7.50 -0.48
C GLY A 9 -13.47 6.54 -1.67
N TYR A 10 -14.11 6.98 -2.75
CA TYR A 10 -14.28 6.17 -3.95
C TYR A 10 -12.94 6.06 -4.70
N ASP A 11 -12.30 7.19 -5.00
CA ASP A 11 -10.91 7.22 -5.43
C ASP A 11 -10.04 7.43 -4.20
N ALA A 12 -9.63 6.33 -3.56
CA ALA A 12 -8.90 6.41 -2.30
C ALA A 12 -7.59 7.20 -2.38
N LEU A 13 -6.96 7.35 -3.56
CA LEU A 13 -5.75 8.17 -3.67
C LEU A 13 -6.03 9.66 -3.63
N VAL A 14 -7.25 10.09 -3.95
CA VAL A 14 -7.67 11.50 -3.89
C VAL A 14 -8.53 11.76 -2.64
N ASP A 15 -9.44 10.85 -2.35
CA ASP A 15 -10.38 10.90 -1.23
C ASP A 15 -9.76 10.28 0.03
N ASN A 16 -8.72 10.92 0.55
CA ASN A 16 -8.06 10.53 1.80
C ASN A 16 -7.61 11.76 2.60
N ARG A 17 -6.79 11.54 3.64
CA ARG A 17 -6.34 12.59 4.56
C ARG A 17 -5.08 13.33 4.12
N MET A 18 -4.40 12.91 3.05
CA MET A 18 -3.22 13.60 2.52
C MET A 18 -3.64 14.89 1.82
N PRO A 19 -2.74 15.89 1.75
CA PRO A 19 -2.94 17.05 0.89
C PRO A 19 -3.24 16.62 -0.55
N PRO A 20 -4.21 17.26 -1.25
CA PRO A 20 -4.55 16.94 -2.63
C PRO A 20 -3.35 17.02 -3.59
N GLU A 21 -2.47 17.99 -3.38
CA GLU A 21 -1.29 18.22 -4.22
C GLU A 21 -0.31 17.05 -4.12
N LEU A 22 -0.10 16.56 -2.89
CA LEU A 22 0.75 15.39 -2.63
C LEU A 22 0.15 14.12 -3.24
N SER A 23 -1.16 13.93 -3.07
CA SER A 23 -1.90 12.81 -3.67
C SER A 23 -1.75 12.77 -5.19
N LEU A 24 -1.87 13.92 -5.84
CA LEU A 24 -1.70 14.06 -7.29
C LEU A 24 -0.25 13.80 -7.72
N ALA A 25 0.73 14.33 -6.99
CA ALA A 25 2.15 14.13 -7.28
C ALA A 25 2.54 12.64 -7.17
N LEU A 26 2.11 11.95 -6.11
CA LEU A 26 2.36 10.52 -5.92
C LEU A 26 1.66 9.68 -7.00
N ARG A 27 0.44 10.05 -7.40
CA ARG A 27 -0.28 9.41 -8.50
C ARG A 27 0.47 9.56 -9.83
N ALA A 28 0.97 10.76 -10.12
CA ALA A 28 1.75 11.03 -11.32
C ALA A 28 3.07 10.23 -11.34
N LYS A 29 3.80 10.21 -10.21
CA LYS A 29 5.03 9.43 -10.05
C LYS A 29 4.81 7.93 -10.23
N ALA A 30 3.79 7.37 -9.58
CA ALA A 30 3.42 5.97 -9.76
C ALA A 30 3.07 5.65 -11.22
N ARG A 31 2.30 6.53 -11.89
CA ARG A 31 1.95 6.36 -13.31
C ARG A 31 3.18 6.39 -14.22
N ALA A 32 4.13 7.30 -13.97
CA ALA A 32 5.37 7.39 -14.73
C ALA A 32 6.22 6.11 -14.61
N ALA A 33 6.19 5.46 -13.45
CA ALA A 33 6.86 4.18 -13.19
C ALA A 33 6.04 2.94 -13.58
N ASN A 34 4.92 3.10 -14.31
CA ASN A 34 3.95 2.03 -14.62
C ASN A 34 3.47 1.24 -13.38
N ALA A 35 3.47 1.88 -12.21
CA ALA A 35 3.15 1.28 -10.93
C ALA A 35 1.71 1.61 -10.50
N ARG A 36 1.12 0.69 -9.74
CA ARG A 36 -0.15 0.93 -9.04
C ARG A 36 0.12 1.35 -7.60
N MET A 37 -0.51 2.45 -7.19
CA MET A 37 -0.50 2.89 -5.81
C MET A 37 -1.74 2.37 -5.07
N VAL A 38 -1.52 1.89 -3.85
CA VAL A 38 -2.53 1.29 -2.96
C VAL A 38 -2.26 1.84 -1.56
N LEU A 39 -3.30 2.24 -0.85
CA LEU A 39 -3.18 2.67 0.54
C LEU A 39 -3.44 1.48 1.47
N LEU A 40 -2.70 1.46 2.58
CA LEU A 40 -2.71 0.40 3.57
C LEU A 40 -3.10 0.96 4.93
N ARG A 41 -3.74 0.14 5.76
CA ARG A 41 -3.89 0.40 7.19
C ARG A 41 -3.92 -0.92 7.97
N ARG A 42 -3.60 -0.85 9.26
CA ARG A 42 -3.65 -2.04 10.11
C ARG A 42 -5.09 -2.52 10.33
N PRO A 43 -5.34 -3.84 10.36
CA PRO A 43 -6.65 -4.38 10.72
C PRO A 43 -7.07 -3.97 12.14
N GLY A 44 -8.35 -3.60 12.31
CA GLY A 44 -8.92 -3.28 13.61
C GLY A 44 -8.31 -2.03 14.28
N ARG A 45 -8.07 -2.11 15.60
CA ARG A 45 -7.49 -1.02 16.42
C ARG A 45 -5.98 -1.17 16.64
N GLN A 46 -5.30 -1.94 15.80
CA GLN A 46 -3.86 -2.11 15.94
C GLN A 46 -3.15 -0.77 15.74
N GLU A 47 -2.28 -0.42 16.68
CA GLU A 47 -1.48 0.79 16.57
C GLU A 47 -0.54 0.68 15.37
N SER A 48 -0.58 1.70 14.52
CA SER A 48 0.34 1.88 13.42
C SER A 48 1.62 2.49 14.00
N GLY A 49 2.75 1.82 13.83
CA GLY A 49 4.07 2.44 14.04
C GLY A 49 4.37 3.59 13.06
N GLY A 50 3.49 3.78 12.08
CA GLY A 50 3.51 4.86 11.10
C GLY A 50 4.58 4.69 10.04
N GLY A 51 4.36 5.35 8.91
CA GLY A 51 5.41 5.57 7.91
C GLY A 51 5.86 4.31 7.18
N VAL A 52 5.10 3.22 7.14
CA VAL A 52 5.51 2.05 6.36
C VAL A 52 5.08 2.22 4.90
N CYS A 53 6.03 2.03 3.99
CA CYS A 53 5.74 1.87 2.57
C CYS A 53 6.28 0.51 2.10
N TYR A 54 5.54 -0.14 1.21
CA TYR A 54 5.99 -1.33 0.51
C TYR A 54 6.02 -1.06 -0.98
N LEU A 55 7.16 -1.35 -1.59
CA LEU A 55 7.33 -1.46 -3.02
C LEU A 55 7.30 -2.94 -3.37
N ALA A 56 6.58 -3.31 -4.42
CA ALA A 56 6.47 -4.70 -4.83
C ALA A 56 6.43 -4.81 -6.34
N HIS A 57 7.15 -5.80 -6.85
CA HIS A 57 7.08 -6.23 -8.23
C HIS A 57 6.70 -7.71 -8.23
N THR A 58 5.68 -8.07 -9.00
CA THR A 58 5.09 -9.43 -9.05
C THR A 58 5.20 -10.05 -10.44
N GLY A 59 6.21 -9.65 -11.21
CA GLY A 59 6.46 -10.19 -12.55
C GLY A 59 6.88 -11.66 -12.52
N PRO A 60 6.71 -12.40 -13.63
CA PRO A 60 7.00 -13.83 -13.68
C PRO A 60 8.51 -14.15 -13.59
N ARG A 61 9.38 -13.21 -13.98
CA ARG A 61 10.85 -13.43 -14.00
C ARG A 61 11.53 -12.94 -12.72
N ARG A 62 10.95 -11.95 -12.06
CA ARG A 62 11.47 -11.33 -10.84
C ARG A 62 10.30 -11.01 -9.95
N SER A 63 10.39 -11.41 -8.69
CA SER A 63 9.40 -11.04 -7.68
C SER A 63 10.11 -10.59 -6.41
N TRP A 64 9.76 -9.42 -5.91
CA TRP A 64 10.36 -8.89 -4.71
C TRP A 64 9.39 -8.00 -3.97
N LEU A 65 9.66 -7.86 -2.68
CA LEU A 65 8.97 -6.96 -1.78
C LEU A 65 10.05 -6.16 -1.04
N GLU A 66 9.97 -4.85 -1.12
CA GLU A 66 10.87 -3.93 -0.45
C GLU A 66 10.07 -3.09 0.54
N ARG A 67 10.53 -3.08 1.79
CA ARG A 67 9.91 -2.32 2.88
C ARG A 67 10.74 -1.09 3.18
N LEU A 68 10.09 0.06 3.15
CA LEU A 68 10.64 1.36 3.48
C LEU A 68 10.00 1.86 4.77
N ARG A 69 10.75 2.66 5.51
CA ARG A 69 10.24 3.48 6.60
C ARG A 69 10.40 4.94 6.20
N LEU A 70 9.30 5.65 6.19
CA LEU A 70 9.18 7.06 5.85
C LEU A 70 8.92 7.86 7.12
N ALA A 71 9.49 9.04 7.22
CA ALA A 71 9.11 10.02 8.23
C ALA A 71 7.76 10.65 7.87
N SER A 72 7.51 10.85 6.58
CA SER A 72 6.24 11.34 6.06
C SER A 72 5.93 10.81 4.64
N PRO A 73 4.67 10.88 4.17
CA PRO A 73 4.32 10.44 2.82
C PRO A 73 5.07 11.16 1.69
N GLU A 74 5.52 12.39 1.92
CA GLU A 74 6.31 13.21 1.00
C GLU A 74 7.65 12.57 0.64
N ASP A 75 8.28 11.86 1.57
CA ASP A 75 9.56 11.15 1.34
C ASP A 75 9.48 10.16 0.16
N LEU A 76 8.28 9.68 -0.16
CA LEU A 76 8.07 8.78 -1.29
C LEU A 76 8.30 9.47 -2.65
N LEU A 77 8.28 10.81 -2.70
CA LEU A 77 8.61 11.57 -3.91
C LEU A 77 10.10 11.49 -4.26
N ASP A 78 10.97 11.24 -3.28
CA ASP A 78 12.43 11.14 -3.48
C ASP A 78 12.90 9.72 -3.85
N VAL A 79 12.02 8.73 -3.72
CA VAL A 79 12.34 7.33 -4.08
C VAL A 79 12.49 7.18 -5.59
N ASP A 80 13.63 6.67 -6.04
CA ASP A 80 13.85 6.37 -7.45
C ASP A 80 13.07 5.13 -7.88
N LEU A 81 12.20 5.30 -8.88
CA LEU A 81 11.38 4.22 -9.47
C LEU A 81 11.67 4.05 -10.97
N THR A 82 12.77 4.61 -11.48
CA THR A 82 13.09 4.64 -12.91
C THR A 82 13.12 3.24 -13.53
N HIS A 83 13.67 2.25 -12.82
CA HIS A 83 13.79 0.86 -13.28
C HIS A 83 12.72 -0.08 -12.70
N PHE A 84 11.65 0.47 -12.13
CA PHE A 84 10.64 -0.32 -11.42
C PHE A 84 9.86 -1.28 -12.34
N ASP A 85 9.57 -0.85 -13.58
CA ASP A 85 8.88 -1.68 -14.59
C ASP A 85 9.78 -2.78 -15.16
N GLU A 86 11.09 -2.58 -15.12
CA GLU A 86 12.10 -3.57 -15.51
C GLU A 86 12.30 -4.66 -14.44
N GLY A 87 11.63 -4.51 -13.29
CA GLY A 87 11.66 -5.47 -12.20
C GLY A 87 12.88 -5.33 -11.29
N GLU A 88 13.58 -4.19 -11.33
CA GLU A 88 14.66 -3.89 -10.41
C GLU A 88 14.12 -3.21 -9.13
N PRO A 89 14.57 -3.62 -7.93
CA PRO A 89 14.23 -2.94 -6.68
C PRO A 89 14.67 -1.48 -6.68
N ALA A 90 13.96 -0.63 -5.93
CA ALA A 90 14.30 0.78 -5.79
C ALA A 90 15.54 1.00 -4.91
N GLN A 91 15.91 0.00 -4.09
CA GLN A 91 17.04 0.07 -3.16
C GLN A 91 16.90 1.21 -2.12
N ALA A 92 15.67 1.64 -1.86
CA ALA A 92 15.30 2.69 -0.92
C ALA A 92 14.93 2.14 0.47
N GLY A 93 14.96 0.82 0.65
CA GLY A 93 14.64 0.15 1.90
C GLY A 93 15.25 -1.24 2.01
N ARG A 94 14.57 -2.11 2.77
CA ARG A 94 15.00 -3.49 3.00
C ARG A 94 14.14 -4.46 2.23
N ILE A 95 14.76 -5.37 1.48
CA ILE A 95 14.07 -6.52 0.90
C ILE A 95 13.46 -7.37 2.01
N ASP A 96 12.15 -7.51 2.01
CA ASP A 96 11.42 -8.42 2.89
C ASP A 96 11.12 -9.73 2.13
N ARG A 97 11.52 -10.85 2.73
CA ARG A 97 11.31 -12.20 2.17
C ARG A 97 10.02 -12.84 2.68
N ARG A 98 9.34 -12.21 3.64
CA ARG A 98 8.09 -12.71 4.18
C ARG A 98 6.93 -12.25 3.31
N PRO A 99 5.95 -13.12 3.01
CA PRO A 99 4.76 -12.71 2.28
C PRO A 99 3.98 -11.62 3.04
N LEU A 100 3.48 -10.65 2.27
CA LEU A 100 2.53 -9.63 2.71
C LEU A 100 1.12 -10.05 2.28
N TYR A 101 0.15 -9.97 3.19
CA TYR A 101 -1.25 -10.31 2.91
C TYR A 101 -2.08 -9.03 2.88
N LEU A 102 -2.77 -8.80 1.77
CA LEU A 102 -3.55 -7.61 1.53
C LEU A 102 -5.02 -8.00 1.40
N VAL A 103 -5.88 -7.33 2.16
CA VAL A 103 -7.33 -7.56 2.13
C VAL A 103 -8.02 -6.26 1.76
N CYS A 104 -8.70 -6.24 0.61
CA CYS A 104 -9.48 -5.09 0.19
C CYS A 104 -10.61 -4.83 1.17
N THR A 105 -10.68 -3.61 1.71
CA THR A 105 -11.78 -3.17 2.58
C THR A 105 -12.39 -1.84 2.10
N ASN A 106 -12.09 -1.42 0.86
CA ASN A 106 -12.71 -0.23 0.28
C ASN A 106 -14.10 -0.54 -0.28
N GLY A 107 -15.08 -0.60 0.62
CA GLY A 107 -16.47 -0.87 0.27
C GLY A 107 -17.15 0.20 -0.60
N ARG A 108 -16.58 1.41 -0.72
CA ARG A 108 -17.12 2.45 -1.61
C ARG A 108 -16.86 2.16 -3.08
N ARG A 109 -15.82 1.37 -3.37
CA ARG A 109 -15.43 1.02 -4.74
C ARG A 109 -15.95 -0.35 -5.17
N ASP A 110 -16.02 -1.30 -4.24
CA ASP A 110 -16.50 -2.66 -4.51
C ASP A 110 -17.37 -3.18 -3.35
N PRO A 111 -18.65 -3.52 -3.60
CA PRO A 111 -19.54 -4.07 -2.58
C PRO A 111 -19.01 -5.33 -1.89
N CYS A 112 -18.27 -6.20 -2.60
CA CYS A 112 -17.76 -7.44 -1.99
C CYS A 112 -16.72 -7.16 -0.89
N CYS A 113 -15.93 -6.09 -1.04
CA CYS A 113 -14.99 -5.62 -0.03
C CYS A 113 -15.73 -5.01 1.19
N ALA A 114 -16.93 -4.45 1.00
CA ALA A 114 -17.72 -3.82 2.05
C ALA A 114 -18.28 -4.85 3.05
N GLU A 115 -18.78 -5.97 2.53
CA GLU A 115 -19.51 -6.95 3.33
C GLU A 115 -18.61 -7.76 4.27
N ARG A 116 -17.45 -8.22 3.77
CA ARG A 116 -16.62 -9.22 4.48
C ARG A 116 -15.16 -8.83 4.67
N GLY A 117 -14.65 -7.84 3.94
CA GLY A 117 -13.22 -7.52 3.91
C GLY A 117 -12.62 -7.30 5.29
N ARG A 118 -13.26 -6.48 6.14
CA ARG A 118 -12.76 -6.19 7.49
C ARG A 118 -12.72 -7.42 8.40
N GLN A 119 -13.73 -8.29 8.29
CA GLN A 119 -13.79 -9.53 9.09
C GLN A 119 -12.69 -10.49 8.66
N VAL A 120 -12.46 -10.64 7.35
CA VAL A 120 -11.37 -11.45 6.81
C VAL A 120 -10.01 -10.91 7.26
N ALA A 121 -9.79 -9.59 7.17
CA ALA A 121 -8.56 -8.96 7.61
C ALA A 121 -8.28 -9.18 9.10
N ALA A 122 -9.30 -9.02 9.95
CA ALA A 122 -9.18 -9.25 11.40
C ALA A 122 -8.83 -10.72 11.71
N ARG A 123 -9.51 -11.68 11.08
CA ARG A 123 -9.24 -13.11 11.30
C ARG A 123 -7.86 -13.54 10.80
N LEU A 124 -7.42 -13.03 9.65
CA LEU A 124 -6.07 -13.29 9.17
C LEU A 124 -5.02 -12.67 10.10
N ALA A 125 -5.28 -11.49 10.67
CA ALA A 125 -4.37 -10.85 11.61
C ALA A 125 -4.18 -11.65 12.90
N GLU A 126 -5.21 -12.36 13.38
CA GLU A 126 -5.09 -13.29 14.53
C GLU A 126 -4.05 -14.39 14.28
N ALA A 127 -3.96 -14.90 13.04
CA ALA A 127 -3.05 -16.00 12.68
C ALA A 127 -1.69 -15.56 12.11
N LEU A 128 -1.66 -14.42 11.40
CA LEU A 128 -0.51 -13.99 10.58
C LEU A 128 0.11 -12.67 11.06
N GLY A 129 -0.48 -12.04 12.09
CA GLY A 129 0.07 -10.88 12.77
C GLY A 129 0.28 -9.66 11.88
N ASP A 130 1.44 -9.03 12.02
CA ASP A 130 1.82 -7.77 11.37
C ASP A 130 2.05 -7.88 9.85
N ARG A 131 1.84 -9.05 9.26
CA ARG A 131 1.94 -9.31 7.83
C ARG A 131 0.63 -9.03 7.09
N VAL A 132 -0.46 -8.83 7.82
CA VAL A 132 -1.79 -8.56 7.26
C VAL A 132 -2.06 -7.06 7.26
N TRP A 133 -2.59 -6.58 6.14
CA TRP A 133 -3.03 -5.20 5.96
C TRP A 133 -4.42 -5.15 5.35
N GLU A 134 -5.24 -4.24 5.86
CA GLU A 134 -6.37 -3.74 5.10
C GLU A 134 -5.82 -2.82 4.00
N CYS A 135 -6.39 -2.89 2.81
CA CYS A 135 -5.96 -2.08 1.69
C CYS A 135 -7.12 -1.46 0.92
N THR A 136 -6.82 -0.42 0.16
CA THR A 136 -7.69 0.06 -0.90
C THR A 136 -7.77 -1.00 -2.00
N HIS A 137 -8.75 -0.86 -2.89
CA HIS A 137 -8.92 -1.78 -4.00
C HIS A 137 -7.62 -1.94 -4.82
N ILE A 138 -7.24 -3.19 -5.10
CA ILE A 138 -5.93 -3.56 -5.69
C ILE A 138 -6.02 -3.84 -7.19
N GLY A 139 -7.19 -4.01 -7.79
CA GLY A 139 -7.32 -4.28 -9.23
C GLY A 139 -8.69 -3.96 -9.77
#